data_AF-A0A1Y2LRY2-F1
#
_entry.id   AF-A0A1Y2LRY2-F1
#
_cell.length_a   1.000
_cell.length_b   1.000
_cell.length_c   1.000
_cell.angle_alpha   90.00
_cell.angle_beta   90.00
_cell.angle_gamma   90.00
#
_symmetry.space_group_name_H-M   'P 1'
#
loop_
_entity.id
_entity.type
_entity.pdbx_description
1 polymer ?
#
loop_
_entity_poly.entity_id
_entity_poly.type
_entity_poly.pdbx_seq_one_letter_code
_entity_poly.pdbx_strand_id
1 'polypeptide(L)'
;MADPGARPAGTRTKNSVMFGNKLVNLIVGQEEEVFTVLEDLICVSPYFRGILQPHRKAIEGDCYICHGALEQIDKELLHCTDLTYCAGPCGNNFHQACVDEWQRHTSEGASIRCPLCLESLNQPREATLPLSTVDAKAFNVYHNWLYDQPHIRIASKIGYMIRAYKLGVDFDEPEFCKDVLKFILKECVDSKVHPGWHDVSIAYAITSESSPLREFLVRMHMQLNNLDKILLKWESYPHEFQKDLAKALMQERGRQ
;
A
#
# COMPACT_ATOMS: atom_id res chain seq x y z
N MET A 1 -37.80 -33.49 14.62
CA MET A 1 -37.34 -33.56 13.21
C MET A 1 -37.01 -32.14 12.78
N ALA A 2 -35.72 -31.79 12.80
CA ALA A 2 -35.22 -30.47 12.43
C ALA A 2 -34.28 -30.66 11.23
N ASP A 3 -34.45 -29.81 10.22
CA ASP A 3 -33.76 -29.84 8.94
C ASP A 3 -32.31 -29.33 9.07
N PRO A 4 -31.27 -30.17 8.82
CA PRO A 4 -29.87 -29.75 8.85
C PRO A 4 -29.41 -29.39 7.44
N GLY A 5 -29.90 -28.27 6.89
CA GLY A 5 -29.69 -27.95 5.47
C GLY A 5 -29.36 -26.50 5.10
N ALA A 6 -29.29 -25.56 6.04
CA ALA A 6 -29.04 -24.16 5.70
C ALA A 6 -27.53 -23.82 5.75
N ARG A 7 -26.87 -23.82 4.58
CA ARG A 7 -25.55 -23.20 4.42
C ARG A 7 -25.67 -21.67 4.50
N PRO A 8 -24.77 -20.96 5.19
CA PRO A 8 -24.80 -19.50 5.22
C PRO A 8 -24.48 -18.93 3.83
N ALA A 9 -25.22 -17.89 3.46
CA ALA A 9 -25.08 -17.16 2.22
C ALA A 9 -23.66 -16.60 2.09
N GLY A 10 -23.00 -16.95 0.97
CA GLY A 10 -21.68 -16.43 0.63
C GLY A 10 -21.74 -14.90 0.50
N THR A 11 -20.90 -14.22 1.26
CA THR A 11 -20.60 -12.81 1.08
C THR A 11 -20.04 -12.61 -0.32
N ARG A 12 -20.75 -11.84 -1.16
CA ARG A 12 -20.22 -11.33 -2.44
C ARG A 12 -18.96 -10.52 -2.14
N THR A 13 -17.80 -11.08 -2.41
CA THR A 13 -16.53 -10.37 -2.45
C THR A 13 -16.64 -9.26 -3.51
N LYS A 14 -16.50 -8.01 -3.07
CA LYS A 14 -16.39 -6.87 -3.98
C LYS A 14 -15.19 -7.10 -4.88
N ASN A 15 -15.43 -6.99 -6.19
CA ASN A 15 -14.49 -7.03 -7.31
C ASN A 15 -13.08 -6.52 -6.96
N SER A 16 -12.23 -7.41 -6.46
CA SER A 16 -10.79 -7.21 -6.41
C SER A 16 -10.26 -7.48 -7.80
N VAL A 17 -9.60 -6.50 -8.40
CA VAL A 17 -8.79 -6.68 -9.61
C VAL A 17 -7.88 -7.89 -9.36
N MET A 18 -8.00 -8.93 -10.19
CA MET A 18 -7.27 -10.18 -10.02
C MET A 18 -5.79 -9.92 -10.33
N PHE A 19 -4.96 -9.85 -9.28
CA PHE A 19 -3.52 -9.63 -9.37
C PHE A 19 -2.79 -10.93 -9.01
N GLY A 20 -2.56 -11.78 -10.01
CA GLY A 20 -1.75 -13.00 -9.86
C GLY A 20 -2.31 -14.03 -8.86
N ASN A 21 -1.68 -15.20 -8.81
CA ASN A 21 -2.12 -16.33 -7.96
C ASN A 21 -1.18 -16.60 -6.77
N LYS A 22 -0.16 -15.76 -6.58
CA LYS A 22 0.87 -15.94 -5.55
C LYS A 22 0.53 -15.10 -4.32
N LEU A 23 0.52 -15.75 -3.16
CA LEU A 23 0.26 -15.12 -1.88
C LEU A 23 1.58 -14.89 -1.13
N VAL A 24 1.64 -13.77 -0.42
CA VAL A 24 2.77 -13.40 0.44
C VAL A 24 2.25 -13.19 1.85
N ASN A 25 2.87 -13.85 2.81
CA ASN A 25 2.63 -13.66 4.24
C ASN A 25 3.64 -12.63 4.77
N LEU A 26 3.13 -11.49 5.20
CA LEU A 26 3.93 -10.42 5.79
C LEU A 26 3.81 -10.54 7.31
N ILE A 27 4.93 -10.72 8.00
CA ILE A 27 4.98 -10.80 9.47
C ILE A 27 5.34 -9.41 9.99
N VAL A 28 4.38 -8.68 10.53
CA VAL A 28 4.46 -7.24 10.77
C VAL A 28 4.55 -6.92 12.26
N GLY A 29 5.50 -6.06 12.61
CA GLY A 29 5.67 -5.53 13.96
C GLY A 29 6.26 -6.52 14.96
N GLN A 30 6.35 -6.08 16.21
CA GLN A 30 6.92 -6.88 17.31
C GLN A 30 6.01 -8.02 17.76
N GLU A 31 4.71 -7.89 17.54
CA GLU A 31 3.71 -8.91 17.87
C GLU A 31 3.56 -9.97 16.77
N GLU A 32 4.36 -9.88 15.71
CA GLU A 32 4.37 -10.82 14.57
C GLU A 32 2.99 -11.02 13.94
N GLU A 33 2.22 -9.93 13.78
CA GLU A 33 0.91 -9.98 13.12
C GLU A 33 1.07 -10.41 11.66
N VAL A 34 0.30 -11.41 11.23
CA VAL A 34 0.40 -11.96 9.87
C VAL A 34 -0.64 -11.33 8.95
N PHE A 35 -0.16 -10.73 7.86
CA PHE A 35 -0.98 -10.20 6.78
C PHE A 35 -0.74 -11.00 5.51
N THR A 36 -1.80 -11.57 4.92
CA THR A 36 -1.70 -12.31 3.66
C THR A 36 -2.17 -11.42 2.50
N VAL A 37 -1.29 -11.16 1.54
CA VAL A 37 -1.55 -10.30 0.38
C VAL A 37 -1.22 -11.00 -0.93
N LEU A 38 -1.86 -10.58 -2.02
CA LEU A 38 -1.42 -10.95 -3.37
C LEU A 38 -0.07 -10.29 -3.67
N GLU A 39 0.90 -11.06 -4.16
CA GLU A 39 2.24 -10.56 -4.48
C GLU A 39 2.18 -9.41 -5.49
N ASP A 40 1.42 -9.60 -6.57
CA ASP A 40 1.32 -8.60 -7.63
C ASP A 40 0.62 -7.31 -7.16
N LEU A 41 -0.29 -7.42 -6.19
CA LEU A 41 -0.94 -6.26 -5.59
C LEU A 41 0.04 -5.44 -4.75
N ILE A 42 0.84 -6.10 -3.90
CA ILE A 42 1.79 -5.38 -3.04
C ILE A 42 3.02 -4.89 -3.82
N CYS A 43 3.41 -5.57 -4.90
CA CYS A 43 4.51 -5.17 -5.79
C CYS A 43 4.16 -4.04 -6.78
N VAL A 44 2.98 -3.41 -6.64
CA VAL A 44 2.76 -2.06 -7.18
C VAL A 44 3.76 -1.07 -6.55
N SER A 45 4.07 -1.28 -5.26
CA SER A 45 5.12 -0.57 -4.55
C SER A 45 6.51 -0.92 -5.11
N PRO A 46 7.33 0.08 -5.47
CA PRO A 46 8.73 -0.13 -5.84
C PRO A 46 9.52 -0.86 -4.74
N TYR A 47 9.25 -0.56 -3.47
CA TYR A 47 9.89 -1.21 -2.32
C TYR A 47 9.67 -2.72 -2.33
N PHE A 48 8.41 -3.15 -2.41
CA PHE A 48 8.10 -4.59 -2.38
C PHE A 48 8.48 -5.29 -3.68
N ARG A 49 8.38 -4.62 -4.84
CA ARG A 49 8.85 -5.16 -6.12
C ARG A 49 10.34 -5.51 -6.08
N GLY A 50 11.17 -4.64 -5.50
CA GLY A 50 12.61 -4.90 -5.37
C GLY A 50 12.95 -6.11 -4.51
N ILE A 51 12.07 -6.48 -3.56
CA ILE A 51 12.30 -7.58 -2.62
C ILE A 51 11.70 -8.89 -3.17
N LEU A 52 10.44 -8.86 -3.60
CA LEU A 52 9.67 -10.05 -3.95
C LEU A 52 9.82 -10.42 -5.44
N GLN A 53 10.09 -9.42 -6.29
CA GLN A 53 10.15 -9.58 -7.74
C GLN A 53 11.44 -8.98 -8.35
N PRO A 54 12.64 -9.26 -7.78
CA PRO A 54 13.88 -8.56 -8.14
C PRO A 54 14.31 -8.70 -9.60
N HIS A 55 13.88 -9.77 -10.27
CA HIS A 55 14.19 -10.02 -11.68
C HIS A 55 13.02 -9.72 -12.63
N ARG A 56 11.82 -9.43 -12.12
CA ARG A 56 10.66 -9.22 -12.99
C ARG A 56 10.84 -7.93 -13.81
N LYS A 57 10.71 -8.05 -15.12
CA LYS A 57 10.69 -6.90 -16.03
C LYS A 57 9.37 -6.16 -15.94
N ALA A 58 9.37 -4.93 -16.43
CA ALA A 58 8.14 -4.19 -16.69
C ALA A 58 7.16 -5.04 -17.51
N ILE A 59 5.87 -4.93 -17.18
CA ILE A 59 4.80 -5.63 -17.90
C ILE A 59 4.52 -4.81 -19.14
N GLU A 60 5.24 -5.13 -20.22
CA GLU A 60 5.16 -4.42 -21.49
C GLU A 60 5.19 -5.39 -22.67
N GLY A 61 4.53 -5.01 -23.77
CA GLY A 61 4.54 -5.76 -25.03
C GLY A 61 3.69 -7.04 -25.01
N ASP A 62 4.15 -8.06 -25.73
CA ASP A 62 3.38 -9.28 -26.00
C ASP A 62 3.97 -10.51 -25.27
N CYS A 63 3.10 -11.45 -24.93
CA CYS A 63 3.51 -12.73 -24.37
C CYS A 63 4.28 -13.55 -25.41
N TYR A 64 5.47 -14.02 -25.06
CA TYR A 64 6.32 -14.81 -25.96
C TYR A 64 5.78 -16.20 -26.34
N ILE A 65 4.66 -16.65 -25.75
CA ILE A 65 4.05 -17.95 -26.05
C ILE A 65 2.91 -17.78 -27.07
N CYS A 66 1.95 -16.89 -26.78
CA CYS A 66 0.77 -16.69 -27.64
C CYS A 66 0.85 -15.46 -28.55
N HIS A 67 1.84 -14.59 -28.37
CA HIS A 67 1.98 -13.29 -29.04
C HIS A 67 0.79 -12.33 -28.82
N GLY A 68 -0.01 -12.56 -27.78
CA GLY A 68 -1.04 -11.63 -27.33
C GLY A 68 -0.50 -10.60 -26.34
N ALA A 69 -1.11 -9.42 -26.28
CA ALA A 69 -0.70 -8.33 -25.39
C ALA A 69 -0.71 -8.73 -23.90
N LEU A 70 0.33 -8.31 -23.17
CA LEU A 70 0.43 -8.48 -21.72
C LEU A 70 -0.31 -7.37 -20.95
N GLU A 71 -0.43 -6.20 -21.55
CA GLU A 71 -0.99 -4.98 -20.94
C GLU A 71 -2.53 -4.90 -20.96
N GLN A 72 -3.25 -6.00 -21.14
CA GLN A 72 -4.72 -5.97 -21.12
C GLN A 72 -5.25 -5.79 -19.69
N ILE A 73 -5.13 -4.55 -19.19
CA ILE A 73 -5.91 -4.02 -18.08
C ILE A 73 -7.08 -3.28 -18.72
N ASP A 74 -8.05 -4.01 -19.25
CA ASP A 74 -9.33 -3.38 -19.56
C ASP A 74 -9.95 -2.93 -18.25
N LYS A 75 -9.85 -1.63 -17.94
CA LYS A 75 -10.45 -1.02 -16.74
C LYS A 75 -11.97 -1.21 -16.69
N GLU A 76 -12.60 -1.52 -17.82
CA GLU A 76 -14.05 -1.73 -17.97
C GLU A 76 -14.46 -3.21 -17.98
N LEU A 77 -13.58 -4.11 -18.43
CA LEU A 77 -13.76 -5.55 -18.38
C LEU A 77 -12.76 -6.08 -17.38
N LEU A 78 -13.21 -6.27 -16.14
CA LEU A 78 -12.53 -6.85 -14.97
C LEU A 78 -11.95 -8.27 -15.25
N HIS A 79 -11.08 -8.37 -16.24
CA HIS A 79 -10.38 -9.55 -16.74
C HIS A 79 -8.94 -9.10 -16.97
N CYS A 80 -8.23 -8.77 -15.89
CA CYS A 80 -6.78 -8.86 -15.95
C CYS A 80 -6.47 -10.31 -16.30
N THR A 81 -5.83 -10.57 -17.44
CA THR A 81 -5.25 -11.89 -17.69
C THR A 81 -4.23 -12.16 -16.59
N ASP A 82 -4.43 -13.23 -15.81
CA ASP A 82 -3.47 -13.65 -14.80
C ASP A 82 -2.07 -13.69 -15.43
N LEU A 83 -1.17 -12.86 -14.91
CA LEU A 83 0.21 -12.83 -15.35
C LEU A 83 1.08 -13.63 -14.41
N THR A 84 2.12 -14.20 -14.99
CA THR A 84 3.23 -14.81 -14.27
C THR A 84 4.53 -14.35 -14.88
N TYR A 85 5.64 -14.59 -14.19
CA TYR A 85 6.95 -14.18 -14.66
C TYR A 85 8.02 -15.22 -14.36
N CYS A 86 9.10 -15.17 -15.12
CA CYS A 86 10.29 -15.95 -14.82
C CYS A 86 11.09 -15.28 -13.70
N ALA A 87 11.18 -15.93 -12.52
CA ALA A 87 12.07 -15.50 -11.44
C ALA A 87 13.56 -15.77 -11.73
N GLY A 88 13.87 -16.48 -12.81
CA GLY A 88 15.24 -16.61 -13.32
C GLY A 88 15.77 -15.31 -13.94
N PRO A 89 16.93 -15.36 -14.60
CA PRO A 89 17.65 -14.16 -15.06
C PRO A 89 16.92 -13.40 -16.17
N CYS A 90 15.98 -14.02 -16.88
CA CYS A 90 15.31 -13.37 -18.00
C CYS A 90 14.18 -12.43 -17.59
N GLY A 91 13.53 -12.65 -16.45
CA GLY A 91 12.53 -11.72 -15.90
C GLY A 91 11.24 -11.55 -16.69
N ASN A 92 11.07 -12.25 -17.81
CA ASN A 92 9.99 -11.99 -18.76
C ASN A 92 8.62 -12.40 -18.20
N ASN A 93 7.59 -11.66 -18.60
CA ASN A 93 6.20 -11.88 -18.22
C ASN A 93 5.49 -12.78 -19.24
N PHE A 94 4.53 -13.55 -18.77
CA PHE A 94 3.70 -14.47 -19.56
C PHE A 94 2.27 -14.46 -19.04
N HIS A 95 1.29 -14.80 -19.88
CA HIS A 95 -0.02 -15.19 -19.38
C HIS A 95 0.10 -16.53 -18.64
N GLN A 96 -0.53 -16.63 -17.47
CA GLN A 96 -0.53 -17.85 -16.66
C GLN A 96 -1.09 -19.04 -17.47
N ALA A 97 -2.18 -18.84 -18.20
CA ALA A 97 -2.79 -19.87 -19.04
C ALA A 97 -1.82 -20.41 -20.12
N CYS A 98 -0.96 -19.55 -20.67
CA CYS A 98 0.05 -19.97 -21.65
C CYS A 98 1.15 -20.82 -21.01
N VAL A 99 1.57 -20.47 -19.79
CA VAL A 99 2.54 -21.29 -19.03
C VAL A 99 1.92 -22.63 -18.61
N ASP A 100 0.65 -22.65 -18.22
CA ASP A 100 -0.07 -23.88 -17.86
C ASP A 100 -0.24 -24.81 -19.08
N GLU A 101 -0.52 -24.25 -20.25
CA GLU A 101 -0.57 -25.00 -21.51
C GLU A 101 0.81 -25.50 -21.92
N TRP A 102 1.84 -24.66 -21.81
CA TRP A 102 3.23 -25.04 -22.03
C TRP A 102 3.65 -26.22 -21.15
N GLN A 103 3.26 -26.20 -19.87
CA GLN A 103 3.50 -27.29 -18.93
C GLN A 103 2.82 -28.59 -19.37
N ARG A 104 1.58 -28.54 -19.87
CA ARG A 104 0.85 -29.73 -20.35
C ARG A 104 1.56 -30.42 -21.52
N HIS A 105 2.37 -29.70 -22.28
CA HIS A 105 3.17 -30.25 -23.38
C HIS A 105 4.56 -30.74 -22.97
N THR A 106 5.01 -30.47 -21.75
CA THR A 106 6.26 -31.03 -21.21
C THR A 106 6.03 -32.41 -20.61
N SER A 107 6.99 -33.33 -20.79
CA SER A 107 6.90 -34.72 -20.32
C SER A 107 6.52 -34.81 -18.84
N GLU A 108 5.61 -35.73 -18.50
CA GLU A 108 5.17 -35.97 -17.12
C GLU A 108 6.38 -36.16 -16.19
N GLY A 109 6.47 -35.32 -15.15
CA GLY A 109 7.55 -35.35 -14.15
C GLY A 109 8.73 -34.40 -14.40
N ALA A 110 8.76 -33.68 -15.54
CA ALA A 110 9.77 -32.64 -15.78
C ALA A 110 9.43 -31.34 -15.02
N SER A 111 10.44 -30.63 -14.52
CA SER A 111 10.26 -29.28 -13.99
C SER A 111 9.85 -28.32 -15.11
N ILE A 112 8.88 -27.44 -14.84
CA ILE A 112 8.44 -26.42 -15.81
C ILE A 112 9.62 -25.50 -16.07
N ARG A 113 9.97 -25.32 -17.35
CA ARG A 113 11.07 -24.45 -17.77
C ARG A 113 10.57 -23.25 -18.54
N CYS A 114 11.20 -22.11 -18.32
CA CYS A 114 10.96 -20.88 -19.03
C CYS A 114 11.27 -21.08 -20.52
N PRO A 115 10.36 -20.74 -21.45
CA PRO A 115 10.61 -20.92 -22.88
C PRO A 115 11.77 -20.06 -23.42
N LEU A 116 12.19 -19.03 -22.67
CA LEU A 116 13.23 -18.09 -23.10
C LEU A 116 14.62 -18.39 -22.53
N CYS A 117 14.71 -18.75 -21.24
CA CYS A 117 16.00 -19.02 -20.60
C CYS A 117 16.17 -20.44 -20.08
N LEU A 118 15.15 -21.30 -20.23
CA LEU A 118 15.15 -22.71 -19.83
C LEU A 118 15.33 -22.95 -18.31
N GLU A 119 15.36 -21.89 -17.51
CA GLU A 119 15.35 -21.97 -16.05
C GLU A 119 14.01 -22.42 -15.51
N SER A 120 14.01 -22.96 -14.30
CA SER A 120 12.78 -23.40 -13.62
C SER A 120 11.79 -22.24 -13.46
N LEU A 121 10.55 -22.43 -13.93
CA LEU A 121 9.41 -21.55 -13.65
C LEU A 121 8.71 -21.89 -12.33
N ASN A 122 9.10 -22.97 -11.66
CA ASN A 122 8.54 -23.34 -10.36
C ASN A 122 8.98 -22.32 -9.31
N GLN A 123 8.14 -21.30 -9.11
CA GLN A 123 8.26 -20.42 -7.96
C GLN A 123 7.50 -21.03 -6.78
N PRO A 124 8.00 -20.90 -5.54
CA PRO A 124 7.20 -21.20 -4.36
C PRO A 124 5.91 -20.37 -4.41
N ARG A 125 4.77 -21.01 -4.20
CA ARG A 125 3.46 -20.33 -4.22
C ARG A 125 3.24 -19.38 -3.04
N GLU A 126 4.05 -19.54 -2.00
CA GLU A 126 3.97 -18.78 -0.76
C GLU A 126 5.36 -18.24 -0.43
N ALA A 127 5.43 -16.92 -0.20
CA ALA A 127 6.60 -16.26 0.35
C ALA A 127 6.26 -15.70 1.72
N THR A 128 7.24 -15.66 2.62
CA THR A 128 7.10 -15.03 3.93
C THR A 128 8.12 -13.91 4.06
N LEU A 129 7.68 -12.70 4.37
CA LEU A 129 8.53 -11.52 4.50
C LEU A 129 8.35 -10.88 5.89
N PRO A 130 9.39 -10.89 6.74
CA PRO A 130 9.34 -10.18 8.02
C PRO A 130 9.51 -8.67 7.86
N LEU A 131 8.65 -7.91 8.53
CA LEU A 131 8.60 -6.45 8.61
C LEU A 131 8.54 -6.03 10.09
N SER A 132 9.55 -6.44 10.86
CA SER A 132 9.56 -6.32 12.33
C SER A 132 9.57 -4.89 12.86
N THR A 133 10.04 -3.93 12.07
CA THR A 133 10.09 -2.50 12.44
C THR A 133 8.81 -1.74 12.11
N VAL A 134 7.89 -2.35 11.38
CA VAL A 134 6.66 -1.72 10.90
C VAL A 134 5.57 -1.80 11.98
N ASP A 135 4.89 -0.68 12.23
CA ASP A 135 3.73 -0.64 13.13
C ASP A 135 2.54 -1.39 12.49
N ALA A 136 2.06 -2.44 13.14
CA ALA A 136 1.00 -3.29 12.59
C ALA A 136 -0.32 -2.56 12.35
N LYS A 137 -0.64 -1.53 13.15
CA LYS A 137 -1.86 -0.73 12.97
C LYS A 137 -1.74 0.20 11.77
N ALA A 138 -0.57 0.81 11.57
CA ALA A 138 -0.26 1.58 10.38
C ALA A 138 -0.27 0.69 9.13
N PHE A 139 0.28 -0.52 9.23
CA PHE A 139 0.26 -1.50 8.15
C PHE A 139 -1.14 -1.95 7.82
N ASN A 140 -2.01 -2.18 8.81
CA ASN A 140 -3.41 -2.51 8.57
C ASN A 140 -4.13 -1.41 7.76
N VAL A 141 -3.82 -0.13 7.98
CA VAL A 141 -4.35 0.97 7.15
C VAL A 141 -3.87 0.84 5.70
N TYR A 142 -2.58 0.57 5.49
CA TYR A 142 -2.00 0.36 4.16
C TYR A 142 -2.59 -0.86 3.45
N HIS A 143 -2.67 -1.99 4.16
CA HIS A 143 -3.28 -3.23 3.69
C HIS A 143 -4.71 -3.01 3.21
N ASN A 144 -5.54 -2.30 3.98
CA ASN A 144 -6.91 -2.02 3.55
C ASN A 144 -6.94 -1.06 2.36
N TRP A 145 -6.07 -0.04 2.34
CA TRP A 145 -5.96 0.85 1.19
C TRP A 145 -5.61 0.10 -0.10
N LEU A 146 -4.70 -0.89 -0.07
CA LEU A 146 -4.34 -1.70 -1.24
C LEU A 146 -5.55 -2.34 -1.92
N TYR A 147 -6.52 -2.85 -1.14
CA TYR A 147 -7.71 -3.52 -1.68
C TYR A 147 -8.88 -2.57 -1.97
N ASP A 148 -8.96 -1.42 -1.31
CA ASP A 148 -10.10 -0.49 -1.38
C ASP A 148 -9.75 0.87 -2.02
N GLN A 149 -8.67 0.96 -2.80
CA GLN A 149 -8.22 2.21 -3.43
C GLN A 149 -9.36 2.92 -4.18
N PRO A 150 -9.46 4.27 -4.10
CA PRO A 150 -8.58 5.21 -3.37
C PRO A 150 -9.09 5.54 -1.95
N HIS A 151 -9.91 4.69 -1.32
CA HIS A 151 -10.64 5.04 -0.11
C HIS A 151 -10.10 4.36 1.14
N ILE A 152 -9.52 5.14 2.05
CA ILE A 152 -9.27 4.69 3.42
C ILE A 152 -10.60 4.70 4.18
N ARG A 153 -11.08 3.52 4.59
CA ARG A 153 -12.38 3.33 5.26
C ARG A 153 -12.27 3.01 6.75
N ILE A 154 -11.07 2.75 7.25
CA ILE A 154 -10.86 2.41 8.65
C ILE A 154 -10.83 3.71 9.45
N ALA A 155 -11.88 3.94 10.22
CA ALA A 155 -11.87 4.96 11.26
C ALA A 155 -10.74 4.65 12.24
N SER A 156 -9.76 5.53 12.32
CA SER A 156 -8.55 5.33 13.09
C SER A 156 -8.14 6.64 13.74
N LYS A 157 -7.42 6.56 14.86
CA LYS A 157 -6.88 7.75 15.52
C LYS A 157 -5.90 8.46 14.57
N ILE A 158 -5.88 9.79 14.60
CA ILE A 158 -4.99 10.61 13.75
C ILE A 158 -3.52 10.17 13.91
N GLY A 159 -3.07 9.86 15.13
CA GLY A 159 -1.74 9.30 15.37
C GLY A 159 -1.42 8.01 14.59
N TYR A 160 -2.40 7.14 14.31
CA TYR A 160 -2.20 5.96 13.46
C TYR A 160 -2.10 6.34 11.98
N MET A 161 -2.89 7.33 11.54
CA MET A 161 -2.80 7.86 10.17
C MET A 161 -1.44 8.53 9.91
N ILE A 162 -0.87 9.22 10.91
CA ILE A 162 0.48 9.78 10.83
C ILE A 162 1.54 8.68 10.65
N ARG A 163 1.43 7.57 11.39
CA ARG A 163 2.32 6.42 11.22
C ARG A 163 2.11 5.74 9.86
N ALA A 164 0.88 5.64 9.39
CA ALA A 164 0.56 5.14 8.05
C ALA A 164 1.15 6.04 6.96
N TYR A 165 1.14 7.37 7.12
CA TYR A 165 1.82 8.27 6.20
C TYR A 165 3.33 7.97 6.14
N LYS A 166 3.99 7.81 7.30
CA LYS A 166 5.41 7.46 7.35
C LYS A 166 5.68 6.11 6.67
N LEU A 167 4.81 5.14 6.87
CA LEU A 167 4.88 3.85 6.20
C LEU A 167 4.79 4.00 4.67
N GLY A 168 3.90 4.85 4.18
CA GLY A 168 3.81 5.16 2.75
C GLY A 168 5.10 5.77 2.19
N VAL A 169 5.76 6.65 2.95
CA VAL A 169 7.08 7.18 2.55
C VAL A 169 8.12 6.06 2.51
N ASP A 170 8.13 5.18 3.50
CA ASP A 170 9.10 4.06 3.59
C ASP A 170 8.91 3.02 2.46
N PHE A 171 7.68 2.86 1.99
CA PHE A 171 7.32 1.96 0.90
C PHE A 171 7.34 2.61 -0.48
N ASP A 172 7.75 3.88 -0.59
CA ASP A 172 7.75 4.65 -1.84
C ASP A 172 6.35 4.70 -2.50
N GLU A 173 5.34 5.00 -1.69
CA GLU A 173 3.91 5.00 -2.05
C GLU A 173 3.29 6.41 -1.95
N PRO A 174 3.52 7.29 -2.94
CA PRO A 174 3.08 8.68 -2.88
C PRO A 174 1.56 8.86 -2.96
N GLU A 175 0.85 8.01 -3.72
CA GLU A 175 -0.62 8.08 -3.79
C GLU A 175 -1.26 7.63 -2.47
N PHE A 176 -0.70 6.62 -1.80
CA PHE A 176 -1.13 6.26 -0.45
C PHE A 176 -0.93 7.42 0.52
N CYS A 177 0.26 8.04 0.53
CA CYS A 177 0.56 9.20 1.37
C CYS A 177 -0.49 10.32 1.18
N LYS A 178 -0.82 10.61 -0.08
CA LYS A 178 -1.82 11.63 -0.45
C LYS A 178 -3.22 11.26 0.04
N ASP A 179 -3.64 9.99 -0.09
CA ASP A 179 -4.94 9.53 0.41
C ASP A 179 -5.01 9.54 1.94
N VAL A 180 -3.92 9.23 2.63
CA VAL A 180 -3.79 9.40 4.09
C VAL A 180 -3.99 10.86 4.49
N LEU A 181 -3.34 11.81 3.81
CA LEU A 181 -3.51 13.24 4.09
C LEU A 181 -4.95 13.72 3.84
N LYS A 182 -5.57 13.29 2.73
CA LYS A 182 -6.99 13.59 2.45
C LYS A 182 -7.91 13.05 3.53
N PHE A 183 -7.65 11.83 4.01
CA PHE A 183 -8.42 11.23 5.10
C PHE A 183 -8.29 12.04 6.38
N ILE A 184 -7.06 12.39 6.80
CA ILE A 184 -6.83 13.22 7.99
C ILE A 184 -7.58 14.55 7.85
N LEU A 185 -7.48 15.22 6.70
CA LEU A 185 -8.18 16.48 6.44
C LEU A 185 -9.70 16.31 6.58
N LYS A 186 -10.27 15.30 5.93
CA LYS A 186 -11.70 15.02 5.99
C LYS A 186 -12.16 14.79 7.42
N GLU A 187 -11.49 13.92 8.17
CA GLU A 187 -11.83 13.66 9.58
C GLU A 187 -11.76 14.92 10.43
N CYS A 188 -10.75 15.79 10.21
CA CYS A 188 -10.63 17.03 10.96
C CYS A 188 -11.75 18.04 10.63
N VAL A 189 -12.15 18.12 9.36
CA VAL A 189 -13.26 18.98 8.91
C VAL A 189 -14.59 18.47 9.46
N ASP A 190 -14.86 17.17 9.31
CA ASP A 190 -16.13 16.54 9.70
C ASP A 190 -16.32 16.57 11.23
N SER A 191 -15.27 16.27 11.99
CA SER A 191 -15.32 16.26 13.45
C SER A 191 -15.10 17.63 14.12
N LYS A 192 -14.60 18.62 13.35
CA LYS A 192 -14.09 19.90 13.88
C LYS A 192 -13.00 19.74 14.95
N VAL A 193 -12.30 18.62 14.93
CA VAL A 193 -11.17 18.31 15.84
C VAL A 193 -9.89 18.33 15.02
N HIS A 194 -8.88 19.02 15.52
CA HIS A 194 -7.57 19.07 14.89
C HIS A 194 -6.62 18.05 15.53
N PRO A 195 -5.53 17.66 14.84
CA PRO A 195 -4.45 16.91 15.45
C PRO A 195 -3.97 17.64 16.71
N GLY A 196 -3.94 16.94 17.85
CA GLY A 196 -3.47 17.54 19.10
C GLY A 196 -1.94 17.61 19.15
N TRP A 197 -1.41 18.17 20.24
CA TRP A 197 0.04 18.20 20.49
C TRP A 197 0.67 16.80 20.43
N HIS A 198 -0.04 15.76 20.89
CA HIS A 198 0.46 14.38 20.83
C HIS A 198 0.63 13.88 19.39
N ASP A 199 -0.36 14.13 18.52
CA ASP A 199 -0.30 13.76 17.11
C ASP A 199 0.84 14.51 16.39
N VAL A 200 0.95 15.82 16.64
CA VAL A 200 2.03 16.66 16.08
C VAL A 200 3.41 16.18 16.55
N SER A 201 3.55 15.84 17.83
CA SER A 201 4.81 15.29 18.37
C SER A 201 5.18 13.97 17.69
N ILE A 202 4.22 13.08 17.42
CA ILE A 202 4.49 11.85 16.66
C ILE A 202 4.99 12.20 15.26
N ALA A 203 4.29 13.10 14.54
CA ALA A 203 4.68 13.47 13.18
C ALA A 203 6.09 14.04 13.12
N TYR A 204 6.42 14.97 14.03
CA TYR A 204 7.75 15.58 14.08
C TYR A 204 8.84 14.62 14.54
N ALA A 205 8.51 13.61 15.37
CA ALA A 205 9.49 12.60 15.77
C ALA A 205 9.85 11.60 14.65
N ILE A 206 8.92 11.30 13.74
CA ILE A 206 9.11 10.22 12.75
C ILE A 206 9.39 10.72 11.33
N THR A 207 9.33 12.03 11.07
CA THR A 207 9.53 12.61 9.73
C THR A 207 10.73 13.54 9.69
N SER A 208 11.27 13.80 8.49
CA SER A 208 12.30 14.81 8.27
C SER A 208 11.73 16.24 8.29
N GLU A 209 12.60 17.25 8.41
CA GLU A 209 12.20 18.67 8.36
C GLU A 209 11.51 19.06 7.05
N SER A 210 11.88 18.44 5.93
CA SER A 210 11.30 18.67 4.61
C SER A 210 10.02 17.87 4.34
N SER A 211 9.49 17.16 5.33
CA SER A 211 8.33 16.29 5.13
C SER A 211 7.06 17.07 4.78
N PRO A 212 6.35 16.70 3.69
CA PRO A 212 5.06 17.30 3.36
C PRO A 212 4.01 17.15 4.47
N LEU A 213 4.10 16.12 5.32
CA LEU A 213 3.21 15.97 6.47
C LEU A 213 3.38 17.11 7.48
N ARG A 214 4.61 17.56 7.75
CA ARG A 214 4.84 18.67 8.69
C ARG A 214 4.22 19.95 8.16
N GLU A 215 4.47 20.27 6.89
CA GLU A 215 3.87 21.42 6.23
C GLU A 215 2.33 21.34 6.23
N PHE A 216 1.78 20.18 5.92
CA PHE A 216 0.34 19.93 5.97
C PHE A 216 -0.24 20.21 7.36
N LEU A 217 0.39 19.71 8.43
CA LEU A 217 -0.05 19.95 9.81
C LEU A 217 0.01 21.44 10.16
N VAL A 218 1.08 22.15 9.79
CA VAL A 218 1.19 23.61 10.01
C VAL A 218 0.06 24.36 9.31
N ARG A 219 -0.15 24.10 8.01
CA ARG A 219 -1.22 24.75 7.22
C ARG A 219 -2.60 24.45 7.78
N MET A 220 -2.86 23.22 8.20
CA MET A 220 -4.13 22.82 8.81
C MET A 220 -4.41 23.62 10.09
N HIS A 221 -3.41 23.79 10.96
CA HIS A 221 -3.56 24.57 12.19
C HIS A 221 -3.78 26.06 11.92
N MET A 222 -3.20 26.62 10.84
CA MET A 222 -3.47 27.99 10.41
C MET A 222 -4.91 28.16 9.89
N GLN A 223 -5.37 27.25 9.03
CA GLN A 223 -6.65 27.40 8.33
C GLN A 223 -7.87 27.11 9.21
N LEU A 224 -7.77 26.18 10.16
CA LEU A 224 -8.89 25.85 11.04
C LEU A 224 -9.12 26.88 12.16
N ASN A 225 -8.44 28.04 12.09
CA ASN A 225 -8.65 29.24 12.90
C ASN A 225 -8.71 28.98 14.42
N ASN A 226 -7.93 27.98 14.86
CA ASN A 226 -7.96 27.49 16.23
C ASN A 226 -6.69 27.90 17.01
N LEU A 227 -6.10 29.03 16.60
CA LEU A 227 -4.88 29.57 17.20
C LEU A 227 -5.05 29.78 18.71
N ASP A 228 -6.22 30.21 19.17
CA ASP A 228 -6.48 30.41 20.60
C ASP A 228 -6.29 29.11 21.42
N LYS A 229 -6.78 27.96 20.92
CA LYS A 229 -6.59 26.68 21.60
C LYS A 229 -5.15 26.18 21.51
N ILE A 230 -4.45 26.49 20.44
CA ILE A 230 -3.02 26.16 20.29
C ILE A 230 -2.21 26.96 21.31
N LEU A 231 -2.48 28.26 21.44
CA LEU A 231 -1.79 29.15 22.37
C LEU A 231 -1.97 28.69 23.82
N LEU A 232 -3.14 28.17 24.19
CA LEU A 232 -3.39 27.60 25.52
C LEU A 232 -2.49 26.40 25.87
N LYS A 233 -1.96 25.68 24.88
CA LYS A 233 -1.08 24.51 25.07
C LYS A 233 0.23 24.65 24.31
N TRP A 234 0.66 25.89 24.04
CA TRP A 234 1.79 26.18 23.17
C TRP A 234 3.04 25.40 23.57
N GLU A 235 3.36 25.42 24.86
CA GLU A 235 4.53 24.77 25.47
C GLU A 235 4.51 23.24 25.35
N SER A 236 3.36 22.62 25.08
CA SER A 236 3.25 21.18 24.89
C SER A 236 3.60 20.71 23.47
N TYR A 237 3.67 21.62 22.49
CA TYR A 237 4.05 21.29 21.12
C TYR A 237 5.57 21.23 20.94
N PRO A 238 6.09 20.42 20.01
CA PRO A 238 7.52 20.40 19.66
C PRO A 238 8.03 21.79 19.26
N HIS A 239 9.26 22.12 19.66
CA HIS A 239 9.88 23.42 19.33
C HIS A 239 10.01 23.64 17.82
N GLU A 240 10.25 22.57 17.06
CA GLU A 240 10.33 22.60 15.61
C GLU A 240 8.97 22.98 14.99
N PHE A 241 7.88 22.40 15.50
CA PHE A 241 6.53 22.76 15.06
C PHE A 241 6.20 24.21 15.40
N GLN A 242 6.52 24.64 16.62
CA GLN A 242 6.35 26.03 17.05
C GLN A 242 7.06 27.01 16.10
N LYS A 243 8.31 26.69 15.73
CA LYS A 243 9.13 27.45 14.79
C LYS A 243 8.49 27.48 13.40
N ASP A 244 8.05 26.33 12.89
CA ASP A 244 7.44 26.24 11.55
C ASP A 244 6.10 26.99 11.49
N LEU A 245 5.27 26.88 12.52
CA LEU A 245 4.01 27.63 12.62
C LEU A 245 4.26 29.13 12.69
N ALA A 246 5.22 29.57 13.52
CA ALA A 246 5.57 30.99 13.64
C ALA A 246 6.06 31.55 12.28
N LYS A 247 6.91 30.82 11.56
CA LYS A 247 7.35 31.20 10.21
C LYS A 247 6.17 31.33 9.25
N ALA A 248 5.26 30.35 9.25
CA ALA A 248 4.12 30.35 8.34
C ALA A 248 3.14 31.52 8.65
N LEU A 249 2.92 31.83 9.93
CA LEU A 249 2.13 32.99 10.35
C LEU A 249 2.77 34.33 9.94
N MET A 250 4.09 34.46 10.04
CA MET A 250 4.81 35.65 9.58
C MET A 250 4.70 35.83 8.07
N GLN A 251 4.81 34.74 7.31
CA GLN A 251 4.67 34.75 5.85
C GLN A 251 3.26 35.16 5.41
N GLU A 252 2.22 34.68 6.10
CA GLU A 252 0.84 35.02 5.78
C GLU A 252 0.53 36.51 6.04
N ARG A 253 1.06 37.08 7.12
CA ARG A 253 0.95 38.52 7.41
C ARG A 253 1.63 39.41 6.39
N GLY A 254 2.73 38.94 5.79
CA GLY A 254 3.44 39.69 4.74
C GLY A 254 2.73 39.68 3.38
N ARG A 255 1.68 38.86 3.21
CA ARG A 255 0.87 38.78 1.98
C ARG A 255 -0.40 39.63 2.03
N GLN A 256 -0.82 40.06 3.21
CA GLN A 256 -1.98 40.94 3.44
C GLN A 256 -1.56 42.40 3.38
#